data_AF-A0A2V8THZ2-F1
#
_entry.id   AF-A0A2V8THZ2-F1
#
_cell.length_a   1.000
_cell.length_b   1.000
_cell.length_c   1.000
_cell.angle_alpha   90.00
_cell.angle_beta   90.00
_cell.angle_gamma   90.00
#
_symmetry.space_group_name_H-M   'P 1'
#
loop_
_entity.id
_entity.type
_entity.pdbx_description
1 polymer ?
#
loop_
_entity_poly.entity_id
_entity_poly.type
_entity_poly.pdbx_seq_one_letter_code
_entity_poly.pdbx_strand_id
1 'polypeptide(L)'
;MALNRSQSYPAMTDLGLDNNPGNGDPSNGDTIGTINGYAYWDKAQSLDTVDKLQFVIRLKDRPGQKDDAPAPASTVNVTPRRMRKFIIEANRTFTWENQDEASGAVRQSGAAVSDSYGRLTISSLEIRKVGNRLVIKSASGTGDRDGDGVVNDNCPDTPNPAQTDTDGDFHGDACDPDDDNDLIPDGEDCGPLDAKKGVREIPYAVVASPRAGPSLTYFTWTPLPQGATYDVSRTLISALAASMYGPCLSNDQAGSSVLDTSSPPPGDGYAYLARVNDD
;
A
#
# COMPACT_ATOMS: atom_id res chain seq x y z
N MET A 1 -0.50 15.39 -17.49
CA MET A 1 -1.09 14.09 -17.08
C MET A 1 -0.91 13.96 -15.59
N ALA A 2 -1.94 14.22 -14.79
CA ALA A 2 -1.84 14.02 -13.34
C ALA A 2 -1.60 12.52 -13.09
N LEU A 3 -0.49 12.19 -12.43
CA LEU A 3 -0.25 10.86 -11.91
C LEU A 3 -1.28 10.65 -10.80
N ASN A 4 -2.38 9.96 -11.13
CA ASN A 4 -3.36 9.63 -10.13
C ASN A 4 -2.70 8.65 -9.15
N ARG A 5 -2.56 9.06 -7.89
CA ARG A 5 -1.78 8.30 -6.91
C ARG A 5 -2.39 6.92 -6.63
N SER A 6 -3.66 6.70 -6.93
CA SER A 6 -4.41 5.46 -6.62
C SER A 6 -4.43 4.38 -7.72
N GLN A 7 -3.49 4.37 -8.67
CA GLN A 7 -3.54 3.43 -9.81
C GLN A 7 -2.21 2.69 -10.01
N SER A 8 -2.32 1.46 -10.52
CA SER A 8 -1.20 0.63 -10.97
C SER A 8 -0.77 1.03 -12.37
N TYR A 9 0.53 0.93 -12.65
CA TYR A 9 1.12 1.46 -13.87
C TYR A 9 2.12 0.49 -14.50
N PRO A 10 2.01 0.21 -15.81
CA PRO A 10 3.06 -0.48 -16.53
C PRO A 10 4.17 0.51 -16.90
N ALA A 11 5.40 0.24 -16.46
CA ALA A 11 6.59 0.84 -17.07
C ALA A 11 6.94 0.07 -18.33
N MET A 12 6.95 0.75 -19.47
CA MET A 12 7.27 0.16 -20.77
C MET A 12 8.71 0.52 -21.15
N THR A 13 9.44 -0.43 -21.71
CA THR A 13 10.83 -0.26 -22.18
C THR A 13 11.05 -1.09 -23.45
N ASP A 14 12.12 -0.82 -24.19
CA ASP A 14 12.52 -1.60 -25.37
C ASP A 14 11.42 -1.76 -26.45
N LEU A 15 10.62 -0.71 -26.68
CA LEU A 15 9.66 -0.68 -27.79
C LEU A 15 10.39 -0.48 -29.12
N GLY A 16 10.43 -1.52 -29.95
CA GLY A 16 11.20 -1.55 -31.19
C GLY A 16 10.38 -1.23 -32.45
N LEU A 17 9.76 -0.05 -32.54
CA LEU A 17 8.93 0.30 -33.71
C LEU A 17 9.68 1.00 -34.84
N ASP A 18 10.78 1.71 -34.56
CA ASP A 18 11.44 2.55 -35.54
C ASP A 18 12.98 2.48 -35.50
N ASN A 19 13.57 1.64 -34.62
CA ASN A 19 15.02 1.57 -34.38
C ASN A 19 15.67 2.95 -34.12
N ASN A 20 14.87 3.97 -33.77
CA ASN A 20 15.31 5.33 -33.55
C ASN A 20 14.95 5.71 -32.11
N PRO A 21 15.86 5.52 -31.14
CA PRO A 21 15.60 5.88 -29.74
C PRO A 21 15.40 7.39 -29.52
N GLY A 22 15.51 8.20 -30.57
CA GLY A 22 15.68 9.64 -30.51
C GLY A 22 17.08 10.00 -30.04
N ASN A 23 17.56 11.16 -30.47
CA ASN A 23 18.91 11.66 -30.17
C ASN A 23 18.91 12.75 -29.08
N GLY A 24 17.82 12.86 -28.30
CA GLY A 24 17.64 13.93 -27.31
C GLY A 24 17.25 15.30 -27.90
N ASP A 25 17.11 15.41 -29.23
CA ASP A 25 16.54 16.58 -29.91
C ASP A 25 15.01 16.41 -30.00
N PRO A 26 14.19 17.37 -29.49
CA PRO A 26 12.74 17.34 -29.61
C PRO A 26 12.23 17.29 -31.06
N SER A 27 13.08 17.63 -32.04
CA SER A 27 12.77 17.64 -33.47
C SER A 27 13.26 16.40 -34.25
N ASN A 28 14.10 15.56 -33.65
CA ASN A 28 14.71 14.38 -34.31
C ASN A 28 14.55 13.05 -33.52
N GLY A 29 13.84 13.07 -32.40
CA GLY A 29 13.15 11.88 -31.91
C GLY A 29 12.04 11.46 -32.87
N ASP A 30 11.29 10.39 -32.54
CA ASP A 30 9.90 10.35 -33.00
C ASP A 30 9.31 11.74 -32.77
N THR A 31 8.33 12.10 -33.54
CA THR A 31 7.90 13.48 -33.62
C THR A 31 7.26 14.06 -32.34
N ILE A 32 7.26 13.29 -31.23
CA ILE A 32 6.91 13.64 -29.84
C ILE A 32 8.10 13.47 -28.87
N GLY A 33 9.22 12.86 -29.27
CA GLY A 33 10.45 12.76 -28.48
C GLY A 33 10.33 11.88 -27.24
N THR A 34 9.35 10.99 -27.20
CA THR A 34 9.08 10.13 -26.03
C THR A 34 9.46 8.68 -26.31
N ILE A 35 10.39 8.12 -25.53
CA ILE A 35 10.60 6.67 -25.46
C ILE A 35 9.24 6.01 -25.18
N ASN A 36 8.82 5.08 -26.04
CA ASN A 36 7.49 4.46 -26.08
C ASN A 36 6.32 5.36 -26.52
N GLY A 37 6.56 6.43 -27.29
CA GLY A 37 5.53 7.40 -27.73
C GLY A 37 4.35 6.81 -28.50
N TYR A 38 4.53 5.61 -29.06
CA TYR A 38 3.49 4.87 -29.78
C TYR A 38 2.64 3.94 -28.90
N ALA A 39 3.10 3.59 -27.70
CA ALA A 39 2.39 2.70 -26.80
C ALA A 39 1.65 3.48 -25.72
N TYR A 40 0.44 3.04 -25.39
CA TYR A 40 -0.33 3.57 -24.27
C TYR A 40 -1.11 2.44 -23.61
N TRP A 41 -1.51 2.64 -22.36
CA TRP A 41 -2.37 1.70 -21.64
C TRP A 41 -3.70 2.33 -21.26
N ASP A 42 -4.72 1.49 -21.18
CA ASP A 42 -6.05 1.85 -20.74
C ASP A 42 -6.16 1.75 -19.22
N LYS A 43 -6.23 2.91 -18.57
CA LYS A 43 -6.38 2.98 -17.11
C LYS A 43 -7.71 2.42 -16.64
N ALA A 44 -8.78 2.57 -17.43
CA ALA A 44 -10.12 2.12 -17.04
C ALA A 44 -10.27 0.60 -17.11
N GLN A 45 -9.40 -0.08 -17.88
CA GLN A 45 -9.38 -1.54 -18.01
C GLN A 45 -8.23 -2.21 -17.25
N SER A 46 -7.47 -1.42 -16.46
CA SER A 46 -6.45 -1.97 -15.57
C SER A 46 -7.14 -2.62 -14.37
N LEU A 47 -6.69 -3.81 -13.97
CA LEU A 47 -7.22 -4.53 -12.82
C LEU A 47 -6.05 -4.91 -11.92
N ASP A 48 -6.20 -4.62 -10.63
CA ASP A 48 -5.20 -4.91 -9.60
C ASP A 48 -5.95 -5.55 -8.43
N THR A 49 -5.79 -6.86 -8.32
CA THR A 49 -6.39 -7.70 -7.28
C THR A 49 -5.30 -8.61 -6.74
N VAL A 50 -5.48 -9.15 -5.53
CA VAL A 50 -4.54 -10.07 -4.89
C VAL A 50 -4.14 -11.23 -5.81
N ASP A 51 -5.08 -11.80 -6.58
CA ASP A 51 -4.81 -12.96 -7.43
C ASP A 51 -4.31 -12.62 -8.84
N LYS A 52 -4.51 -11.37 -9.28
CA LYS A 52 -4.38 -11.01 -10.70
C LYS A 52 -4.09 -9.53 -10.89
N LEU A 53 -3.07 -9.28 -11.70
CA LEU A 53 -2.78 -7.97 -12.28
C LEU A 53 -3.08 -7.97 -13.78
N GLN A 54 -3.64 -6.89 -14.29
CA GLN A 54 -4.00 -6.77 -15.69
C GLN A 54 -3.75 -5.36 -16.23
N PHE A 55 -3.19 -5.28 -17.43
CA PHE A 55 -3.08 -4.06 -18.21
C PHE A 55 -3.62 -4.27 -19.63
N VAL A 56 -4.36 -3.29 -20.15
CA VAL A 56 -4.72 -3.26 -21.57
C VAL A 56 -3.81 -2.26 -22.27
N ILE A 57 -2.96 -2.74 -23.18
CA ILE A 57 -1.90 -1.99 -23.84
C ILE A 57 -2.16 -1.97 -25.35
N ARG A 58 -2.05 -0.80 -25.96
CA ARG A 58 -2.30 -0.59 -27.39
C ARG A 58 -1.19 0.23 -28.03
N LEU A 59 -1.02 0.00 -29.33
CA LEU A 59 -0.34 0.96 -30.19
C LEU A 59 -1.32 2.05 -30.61
N LYS A 60 -0.83 3.28 -30.75
CA LYS A 60 -1.60 4.39 -31.32
C LYS A 60 -2.03 4.04 -32.73
N ASP A 61 -3.33 4.11 -32.98
CA ASP A 61 -3.92 3.96 -34.31
C ASP A 61 -4.60 5.27 -34.70
N ARG A 62 -3.84 6.14 -35.37
CA ARG A 62 -4.28 7.47 -35.78
C ARG A 62 -3.82 7.73 -37.22
N PRO A 63 -4.40 7.05 -38.23
CA PRO A 63 -3.93 7.13 -39.61
C PRO A 63 -3.72 8.58 -40.08
N GLY A 64 -2.53 8.86 -40.59
CA GLY A 64 -2.15 10.19 -41.08
C GLY A 64 -1.75 11.21 -40.00
N GLN A 65 -1.80 10.84 -38.72
CA GLN A 65 -1.20 11.64 -37.66
C GLN A 65 0.28 11.32 -37.48
N LYS A 66 1.00 12.34 -37.05
CA LYS A 66 2.44 12.32 -36.77
C LYS A 66 2.82 11.33 -35.65
N ASP A 67 1.86 10.92 -34.81
CA ASP A 67 2.06 9.94 -33.74
C ASP A 67 1.37 8.59 -33.98
N ASP A 68 0.96 8.31 -35.22
CA ASP A 68 0.48 6.99 -35.61
C ASP A 68 1.60 5.96 -35.52
N ALA A 69 1.30 4.79 -34.94
CA ALA A 69 2.30 3.72 -34.92
C ALA A 69 2.57 3.26 -36.37
N PRO A 70 3.86 3.23 -36.81
CA PRO A 70 4.21 2.93 -38.19
C PRO A 70 3.96 1.48 -38.60
N ALA A 71 3.82 0.58 -37.63
CA ALA A 71 3.50 -0.82 -37.83
C ALA A 71 2.25 -1.23 -37.04
N PRO A 72 1.51 -2.26 -37.50
CA PRO A 72 0.31 -2.74 -36.82
C PRO A 72 0.59 -3.47 -35.49
N ALA A 73 1.85 -3.90 -35.28
CA ALA A 73 2.31 -4.63 -34.12
C ALA A 73 3.80 -4.32 -33.81
N SER A 74 4.21 -4.52 -32.56
CA SER A 74 5.62 -4.46 -32.10
C SER A 74 5.79 -5.23 -30.80
N THR A 75 7.01 -5.32 -30.29
CA THR A 75 7.31 -5.92 -28.98
C THR A 75 7.73 -4.85 -27.97
N VAL A 76 7.36 -5.03 -26.71
CA VAL A 76 7.71 -4.14 -25.60
C VAL A 76 8.04 -4.95 -24.34
N ASN A 77 8.95 -4.45 -23.52
CA ASN A 77 9.18 -4.96 -22.18
C ASN A 77 8.26 -4.24 -21.19
N VAL A 78 7.48 -4.97 -20.40
CA VAL A 78 6.52 -4.43 -19.42
C VAL A 78 6.95 -4.78 -18.01
N THR A 79 7.24 -3.76 -17.20
CA THR A 79 7.50 -3.89 -15.76
C THR A 79 6.32 -3.28 -15.00
N PRO A 80 5.49 -4.07 -14.30
CA PRO A 80 4.49 -3.55 -13.36
C PRO A 80 5.10 -2.63 -12.30
N ARG A 81 4.44 -1.51 -11.99
CA ARG A 81 4.86 -0.53 -10.99
C ARG A 81 3.65 0.02 -10.25
N ARG A 82 3.89 0.46 -9.00
CA ARG A 82 2.87 1.06 -8.13
C ARG A 82 1.60 0.20 -8.05
N MET A 83 1.77 -1.11 -7.95
CA MET A 83 0.68 -2.02 -7.65
C MET A 83 0.08 -1.64 -6.30
N ARG A 84 -1.15 -2.07 -6.04
CA ARG A 84 -1.90 -1.74 -4.83
C ARG A 84 -2.42 -2.97 -4.11
N LYS A 85 -2.63 -4.07 -4.82
CA LYS A 85 -3.13 -5.32 -4.24
C LYS A 85 -2.32 -6.52 -4.68
N PHE A 86 -1.88 -6.54 -5.94
CA PHE A 86 -1.06 -7.61 -6.46
C PHE A 86 0.38 -7.46 -5.97
N ILE A 87 0.80 -8.37 -5.09
CA ILE A 87 2.15 -8.39 -4.53
C ILE A 87 3.08 -9.18 -5.45
N ILE A 88 4.25 -8.61 -5.71
CA ILE A 88 5.33 -9.27 -6.43
C ILE A 88 6.46 -9.53 -5.45
N GLU A 89 6.42 -10.68 -4.79
CA GLU A 89 7.51 -11.14 -3.93
C GLU A 89 8.81 -11.29 -4.73
N ALA A 90 9.95 -11.10 -4.08
CA ALA A 90 11.27 -11.29 -4.68
C ALA A 90 11.56 -12.75 -5.03
N ASN A 91 12.26 -12.98 -6.14
CA ASN A 91 12.67 -14.32 -6.61
C ASN A 91 11.51 -15.32 -6.79
N ARG A 92 10.30 -14.83 -7.08
CA ARG A 92 9.11 -15.67 -7.33
C ARG A 92 8.78 -15.76 -8.80
N THR A 93 8.13 -16.87 -9.15
CA THR A 93 7.69 -17.14 -10.53
C THR A 93 6.25 -16.70 -10.71
N PHE A 94 6.02 -15.91 -11.74
CA PHE A 94 4.71 -15.44 -12.18
C PHE A 94 4.41 -15.97 -13.58
N THR A 95 3.17 -16.32 -13.82
CA THR A 95 2.66 -16.65 -15.15
C THR A 95 2.02 -15.42 -15.77
N TRP A 96 2.11 -15.32 -17.09
CA TRP A 96 1.50 -14.23 -17.81
C TRP A 96 0.88 -14.72 -19.12
N GLU A 97 -0.20 -14.05 -19.51
CA GLU A 97 -0.88 -14.24 -20.78
C GLU A 97 -1.07 -12.89 -21.46
N ASN A 98 -0.81 -12.86 -22.76
CA ASN A 98 -1.12 -11.76 -23.64
C ASN A 98 -2.33 -12.14 -24.49
N GLN A 99 -3.47 -11.52 -24.21
CA GLN A 99 -4.73 -11.83 -24.88
C GLN A 99 -5.08 -10.73 -25.89
N ASP A 100 -5.61 -11.11 -27.05
CA ASP A 100 -6.23 -10.16 -27.97
C ASP A 100 -7.40 -9.46 -27.28
N GLU A 101 -7.40 -8.13 -27.26
CA GLU A 101 -8.36 -7.39 -26.41
C GLU A 101 -9.82 -7.66 -26.78
N ALA A 102 -10.12 -7.76 -28.08
CA ALA A 102 -11.48 -7.90 -28.59
C ALA A 102 -12.00 -9.32 -28.47
N SER A 103 -11.17 -10.32 -28.77
CA SER A 103 -11.59 -11.73 -28.80
C SER A 103 -11.30 -12.50 -27.51
N GLY A 104 -10.40 -12.01 -26.65
CA GLY A 104 -9.91 -12.73 -25.48
C GLY A 104 -8.98 -13.90 -25.81
N ALA A 105 -8.64 -14.12 -27.09
CA ALA A 105 -7.77 -15.20 -27.51
C ALA A 105 -6.33 -14.98 -27.03
N VAL A 106 -5.73 -15.96 -26.35
CA VAL A 106 -4.33 -15.93 -25.93
C VAL A 106 -3.42 -15.96 -27.16
N ARG A 107 -2.58 -14.92 -27.30
CA ARG A 107 -1.61 -14.75 -28.39
C ARG A 107 -0.20 -15.16 -27.97
N GLN A 108 0.16 -14.85 -26.73
CA GLN A 108 1.42 -15.25 -26.13
C GLN A 108 1.17 -15.60 -24.67
N SER A 109 2.00 -16.46 -24.11
CA SER A 109 2.02 -16.75 -22.69
C SER A 109 3.41 -17.19 -22.27
N GLY A 110 3.67 -17.14 -20.97
CA GLY A 110 4.94 -17.58 -20.44
C GLY A 110 5.01 -17.47 -18.92
N ALA A 111 6.21 -17.66 -18.41
CA ALA A 111 6.56 -17.38 -17.03
C ALA A 111 7.66 -16.32 -16.98
N ALA A 112 7.67 -15.54 -15.90
CA ALA A 112 8.71 -14.57 -15.60
C ALA A 112 9.04 -14.65 -14.11
N VAL A 113 10.31 -14.44 -13.77
CA VAL A 113 10.80 -14.47 -12.38
C VAL A 113 11.09 -13.04 -11.95
N SER A 114 10.61 -12.64 -10.78
CA SER A 114 10.96 -11.36 -10.17
C SER A 114 12.40 -11.38 -9.67
N ASP A 115 13.06 -10.23 -9.68
CA ASP A 115 14.43 -10.12 -9.15
C ASP A 115 14.45 -10.11 -7.61
N SER A 116 15.65 -9.92 -7.04
CA SER A 116 15.87 -9.86 -5.58
C SER A 116 15.18 -8.67 -4.90
N TYR A 117 14.62 -7.74 -5.66
CA TYR A 117 13.91 -6.56 -5.17
C TYR A 117 12.41 -6.60 -5.50
N GLY A 118 11.87 -7.75 -5.92
CA GLY A 118 10.45 -7.88 -6.28
C GLY A 118 10.10 -7.18 -7.60
N ARG A 119 11.07 -6.92 -8.49
CA ARG A 119 10.78 -6.35 -9.81
C ARG A 119 10.55 -7.45 -10.83
N LEU A 120 9.33 -7.52 -11.36
CA LEU A 120 8.96 -8.40 -12.47
C LEU A 120 9.06 -7.65 -13.80
N THR A 121 9.66 -8.25 -14.83
CA THR A 121 9.63 -7.73 -16.20
C THR A 121 9.16 -8.80 -17.17
N ILE A 122 8.08 -8.52 -17.88
CA ILE A 122 7.59 -9.34 -18.99
C ILE A 122 8.31 -8.88 -20.24
N SER A 123 9.24 -9.69 -20.74
CA SER A 123 10.05 -9.34 -21.89
C SER A 123 9.36 -9.68 -23.21
N SER A 124 9.58 -8.85 -24.22
CA SER A 124 9.15 -9.07 -25.61
C SER A 124 7.64 -9.35 -25.78
N LEU A 125 6.81 -8.65 -25.00
CA LEU A 125 5.36 -8.70 -25.12
C LEU A 125 4.93 -8.07 -26.44
N GLU A 126 4.22 -8.82 -27.28
CA GLU A 126 3.63 -8.30 -28.51
C GLU A 126 2.48 -7.34 -28.19
N ILE A 127 2.54 -6.12 -28.70
CA ILE A 127 1.46 -5.15 -28.65
C ILE A 127 1.05 -4.73 -30.06
N ARG A 128 -0.23 -4.41 -30.22
CA ARG A 128 -0.93 -4.24 -31.50
C ARG A 128 -1.86 -3.04 -31.42
N LYS A 129 -2.17 -2.45 -32.57
CA LYS A 129 -3.16 -1.35 -32.69
C LYS A 129 -4.55 -1.72 -32.18
N VAL A 130 -4.97 -2.98 -32.41
CA VAL A 130 -6.25 -3.53 -31.92
C VAL A 130 -6.31 -3.70 -30.39
N GLY A 131 -5.17 -3.59 -29.71
CA GLY A 131 -5.06 -3.72 -28.27
C GLY A 131 -4.85 -5.14 -27.77
N ASN A 132 -4.20 -5.24 -26.61
CA ASN A 132 -3.81 -6.49 -25.99
C ASN A 132 -3.99 -6.38 -24.48
N ARG A 133 -4.53 -7.44 -23.88
CA ARG A 133 -4.75 -7.57 -22.45
C ARG A 133 -3.66 -8.47 -21.89
N LEU A 134 -2.68 -7.86 -21.23
CA LEU A 134 -1.69 -8.56 -20.42
C LEU A 134 -2.35 -8.93 -19.09
N VAL A 135 -2.34 -10.21 -18.77
CA VAL A 135 -2.79 -10.77 -17.49
C VAL A 135 -1.59 -11.42 -16.82
N ILE A 136 -1.33 -11.07 -15.56
CA ILE A 136 -0.24 -11.62 -14.74
C ILE A 136 -0.87 -12.26 -13.50
N LYS A 137 -0.41 -13.47 -13.16
CA LYS A 137 -0.83 -14.24 -11.98
C LYS A 137 0.37 -14.93 -11.36
N SER A 138 0.28 -15.28 -10.09
CA SER A 138 1.31 -16.12 -9.46
C SER A 138 1.24 -17.54 -10.00
N ALA A 139 2.40 -18.19 -10.12
CA ALA A 139 2.43 -19.59 -10.55
C ALA A 139 1.85 -20.48 -9.44
N SER A 140 0.85 -21.32 -9.77
CA SER A 140 0.23 -22.22 -8.77
C SER A 140 1.25 -23.21 -8.18
N GLY A 141 1.20 -23.39 -6.86
CA GLY A 141 1.78 -24.55 -6.18
C GLY A 141 2.96 -24.31 -5.22
N THR A 142 3.39 -23.08 -4.93
CA THR A 142 4.51 -22.84 -3.98
C THR A 142 4.47 -21.51 -3.19
N GLY A 143 3.36 -20.80 -3.08
CA GLY A 143 3.35 -19.43 -2.51
C GLY A 143 2.54 -19.20 -1.23
N ASP A 144 1.47 -19.97 -0.99
CA ASP A 144 0.66 -19.88 0.23
C ASP A 144 1.38 -20.58 1.39
N ARG A 145 2.07 -19.79 2.21
CA ARG A 145 3.01 -20.27 3.23
C ARG A 145 2.32 -20.61 4.55
N ASP A 146 1.22 -19.94 4.84
CA ASP A 146 0.48 -20.06 6.08
C ASP A 146 -0.85 -20.84 5.94
N GLY A 147 -1.23 -21.16 4.70
CA GLY A 147 -2.37 -22.01 4.37
C GLY A 147 -3.71 -21.29 4.37
N ASP A 148 -3.70 -19.96 4.22
CA ASP A 148 -4.90 -19.12 4.28
C ASP A 148 -5.66 -19.04 2.93
N GLY A 149 -5.08 -19.61 1.87
CA GLY A 149 -5.62 -19.65 0.52
C GLY A 149 -5.16 -18.52 -0.39
N VAL A 150 -4.30 -17.62 0.09
CA VAL A 150 -3.74 -16.49 -0.64
C VAL A 150 -2.27 -16.75 -0.99
N VAL A 151 -1.94 -16.61 -2.27
CA VAL A 151 -0.57 -16.86 -2.77
C VAL A 151 0.28 -15.58 -2.78
N ASN A 152 -0.37 -14.43 -2.97
CA ASN A 152 0.25 -13.11 -2.95
C ASN A 152 -0.13 -12.43 -1.66
N ASP A 153 0.51 -12.89 -0.61
CA ASP A 153 0.13 -12.63 0.77
C ASP A 153 0.86 -11.40 1.31
N ASN A 154 0.12 -10.44 1.89
CA ASN A 154 0.68 -9.31 2.63
C ASN A 154 1.13 -9.68 4.05
N CYS A 155 0.76 -10.88 4.53
CA CYS A 155 1.24 -11.50 5.76
C CYS A 155 1.65 -12.96 5.56
N PRO A 156 2.75 -13.23 4.85
CA PRO A 156 3.08 -14.56 4.38
C PRO A 156 3.28 -15.67 5.43
N ASP A 157 3.34 -15.33 6.71
CA ASP A 157 3.53 -16.29 7.79
C ASP A 157 2.37 -16.22 8.83
N THR A 158 1.33 -15.42 8.58
CA THR A 158 0.19 -15.18 9.48
C THR A 158 -1.14 -15.16 8.71
N PRO A 159 -2.01 -16.17 8.89
CA PRO A 159 -3.24 -16.32 8.10
C PRO A 159 -4.15 -15.10 8.16
N ASN A 160 -4.36 -14.45 7.01
CA ASN A 160 -5.26 -13.31 6.86
C ASN A 160 -5.96 -13.30 5.47
N PRO A 161 -6.94 -14.19 5.23
CA PRO A 161 -7.55 -14.34 3.90
C PRO A 161 -8.22 -13.08 3.33
N ALA A 162 -8.51 -12.10 4.19
CA ALA A 162 -9.09 -10.81 3.82
C ALA A 162 -8.05 -9.84 3.23
N GLN A 163 -6.75 -10.06 3.47
CA GLN A 163 -5.63 -9.25 2.99
C GLN A 163 -5.87 -7.76 3.23
N THR A 164 -6.35 -7.44 4.44
CA THR A 164 -6.50 -6.04 4.89
C THR A 164 -5.12 -5.44 5.09
N ASP A 165 -4.98 -4.19 4.68
CA ASP A 165 -3.75 -3.38 4.63
C ASP A 165 -4.26 -1.93 4.69
N THR A 166 -4.33 -1.40 5.92
CA THR A 166 -5.03 -0.15 6.23
C THR A 166 -4.28 1.08 5.71
N ASP A 167 -2.95 1.06 5.72
CA ASP A 167 -2.09 2.16 5.32
C ASP A 167 -1.58 2.06 3.85
N GLY A 168 -1.63 0.85 3.27
CA GLY A 168 -1.27 0.54 1.89
C GLY A 168 0.24 0.36 1.66
N ASP A 169 1.00 -0.11 2.65
CA ASP A 169 2.44 -0.36 2.56
C ASP A 169 2.85 -1.78 2.13
N PHE A 170 1.87 -2.67 1.95
CA PHE A 170 1.98 -4.10 1.63
C PHE A 170 2.33 -5.05 2.77
N HIS A 171 2.38 -4.57 4.02
CA HIS A 171 2.24 -5.42 5.20
C HIS A 171 0.76 -5.42 5.59
N GLY A 172 0.22 -6.61 5.88
CA GLY A 172 -1.20 -6.69 6.25
C GLY A 172 -1.43 -6.40 7.72
N ASP A 173 -2.64 -5.96 8.07
CA ASP A 173 -3.06 -5.66 9.46
C ASP A 173 -2.89 -6.86 10.43
N ALA A 174 -2.63 -8.07 9.91
CA ALA A 174 -2.40 -9.26 10.73
C ALA A 174 -0.94 -9.43 11.17
N CYS A 175 -0.01 -8.74 10.53
CA CYS A 175 1.43 -8.89 10.73
C CYS A 175 2.21 -7.57 10.69
N ASP A 176 1.55 -6.45 10.39
CA ASP A 176 2.05 -5.11 10.65
C ASP A 176 1.99 -4.83 12.16
N PRO A 177 3.04 -4.25 12.77
CA PRO A 177 2.96 -3.74 14.15
C PRO A 177 2.36 -2.33 14.30
N ASP A 178 2.08 -1.63 13.20
CA ASP A 178 1.54 -0.26 13.13
C ASP A 178 0.61 -0.12 11.91
N ASP A 179 -0.61 -0.65 12.03
CA ASP A 179 -1.57 -0.88 10.92
C ASP A 179 -1.98 0.39 10.15
N ASP A 180 -1.86 1.58 10.75
CA ASP A 180 -2.20 2.87 10.12
C ASP A 180 -1.00 3.81 9.91
N ASN A 181 0.20 3.37 10.32
CA ASN A 181 1.50 4.02 10.13
C ASN A 181 1.56 5.44 10.70
N ASP A 182 0.92 5.66 11.85
CA ASP A 182 0.88 6.93 12.57
C ASP A 182 2.04 7.13 13.57
N LEU A 183 2.95 6.14 13.65
CA LEU A 183 4.10 6.02 14.54
C LEU A 183 3.78 5.56 15.97
N ILE A 184 2.56 5.10 16.24
CA ILE A 184 2.13 4.52 17.51
C ILE A 184 1.80 3.05 17.25
N PRO A 185 2.60 2.09 17.76
CA PRO A 185 2.34 0.67 17.53
C PRO A 185 0.96 0.22 18.03
N ASP A 186 0.33 -0.76 17.39
CA ASP A 186 -1.09 -1.12 17.64
C ASP A 186 -1.38 -1.46 19.11
N GLY A 187 -0.42 -2.09 19.79
CA GLY A 187 -0.55 -2.46 21.20
C GLY A 187 -0.60 -1.26 22.16
N GLU A 188 -0.18 -0.09 21.68
CA GLU A 188 -0.15 1.19 22.38
C GLU A 188 -1.12 2.21 21.79
N ASP A 189 -1.83 1.85 20.71
CA ASP A 189 -2.73 2.77 20.02
C ASP A 189 -4.22 2.59 20.35
N CYS A 190 -4.95 3.70 20.41
CA CYS A 190 -6.37 3.74 20.71
C CYS A 190 -7.25 3.64 19.46
N GLY A 191 -6.68 3.84 18.28
CA GLY A 191 -7.35 3.77 17.01
C GLY A 191 -6.45 3.16 15.94
N PRO A 192 -5.98 1.91 16.10
CA PRO A 192 -4.89 1.33 15.29
C PRO A 192 -5.19 1.26 13.78
N LEU A 193 -6.39 1.60 13.33
CA LEU A 193 -6.79 1.59 11.93
C LEU A 193 -7.14 3.00 11.41
N ASP A 194 -6.80 4.06 12.15
CA ASP A 194 -7.17 5.44 11.90
C ASP A 194 -6.06 6.40 12.33
N ALA A 195 -5.14 6.67 11.39
CA ALA A 195 -3.95 7.52 11.57
C ALA A 195 -4.22 8.98 11.96
N LYS A 196 -5.46 9.35 12.25
CA LYS A 196 -5.84 10.64 12.82
C LYS A 196 -6.10 10.59 14.32
N LYS A 197 -6.25 9.40 14.89
CA LYS A 197 -6.52 9.19 16.31
C LYS A 197 -5.22 9.20 17.08
N GLY A 198 -5.20 9.86 18.23
CA GLY A 198 -4.02 9.84 19.10
C GLY A 198 -2.73 10.50 18.58
N VAL A 199 -2.68 11.08 17.38
CA VAL A 199 -1.43 11.55 16.76
C VAL A 199 -0.81 12.83 17.33
N ARG A 200 -1.57 13.64 18.09
CA ARG A 200 -1.09 14.91 18.66
C ARG A 200 -1.06 14.91 20.18
N GLU A 201 0.13 15.15 20.71
CA GLU A 201 0.31 15.38 22.14
C GLU A 201 -0.23 16.77 22.53
N ILE A 202 -1.14 16.80 23.50
CA ILE A 202 -1.50 18.02 24.23
C ILE A 202 -0.55 18.18 25.42
N PRO A 203 -0.25 19.42 25.88
CA PRO A 203 0.75 19.66 26.91
C PRO A 203 0.44 18.82 28.15
N TYR A 204 1.29 17.83 28.36
CA TYR A 204 1.11 16.67 29.21
C TYR A 204 0.64 17.04 30.62
N ALA A 205 -0.37 16.33 31.11
CA ALA A 205 -0.56 16.15 32.55
C ALA A 205 -0.11 14.72 32.87
N VAL A 206 1.08 14.53 33.43
CA VAL A 206 1.44 13.25 34.05
C VAL A 206 0.85 13.26 35.46
N VAL A 207 -0.31 12.63 35.65
CA VAL A 207 -0.80 12.33 37.00
C VAL A 207 -0.26 10.97 37.39
N ALA A 208 0.83 10.97 38.15
CA ALA A 208 1.26 9.79 38.89
C ALA A 208 0.28 9.58 40.06
N SER A 209 -0.54 8.52 40.00
CA SER A 209 -1.32 8.08 41.17
C SER A 209 -0.53 6.98 41.88
N PRO A 210 0.12 7.26 43.04
CA PRO A 210 0.89 6.25 43.79
C PRO A 210 -0.01 5.33 44.65
N ARG A 211 -1.33 5.34 44.47
CA ARG A 211 -2.26 4.87 45.50
C ARG A 211 -2.73 3.44 45.23
N ALA A 212 -2.23 2.48 46.00
CA ALA A 212 -2.84 1.16 46.16
C ALA A 212 -4.11 1.28 47.03
N GLY A 213 -5.30 1.06 46.46
CA GLY A 213 -6.56 1.04 47.21
C GLY A 213 -7.83 1.19 46.34
N PRO A 214 -9.04 0.94 46.88
CA PRO A 214 -10.31 0.94 46.14
C PRO A 214 -10.85 2.34 45.80
N SER A 215 -9.98 3.35 45.72
CA SER A 215 -10.38 4.74 45.47
C SER A 215 -10.12 5.11 44.00
N LEU A 216 -11.20 5.55 43.36
CA LEU A 216 -11.27 6.08 42.00
C LEU A 216 -10.11 7.04 41.71
N THR A 217 -9.29 6.76 40.68
CA THR A 217 -8.34 7.75 40.16
C THR A 217 -9.02 8.52 39.04
N TYR A 218 -9.27 9.81 39.29
CA TYR A 218 -9.65 10.74 38.24
C TYR A 218 -8.38 11.37 37.67
N PHE A 219 -8.11 11.09 36.41
CA PHE A 219 -7.10 11.82 35.65
C PHE A 219 -7.81 12.95 34.90
N THR A 220 -7.30 14.17 35.00
CA THR A 220 -7.86 15.36 34.35
C THR A 220 -6.75 16.16 33.67
N TRP A 221 -7.05 16.76 32.52
CA TRP A 221 -6.13 17.64 31.78
C TRP A 221 -6.79 18.96 31.42
N THR A 222 -6.00 19.90 30.90
CA THR A 222 -6.54 21.15 30.36
C THR A 222 -7.11 20.87 28.98
N PRO A 223 -8.43 21.01 28.75
CA PRO A 223 -9.01 20.83 27.43
C PRO A 223 -8.50 21.90 26.46
N LEU A 224 -8.37 21.54 25.19
CA LEU A 224 -8.25 22.51 24.11
C LEU A 224 -9.58 23.29 23.95
N PRO A 225 -9.57 24.55 23.46
CA PRO A 225 -10.77 25.39 23.37
C PRO A 225 -11.86 24.91 22.39
N GLN A 226 -11.63 23.82 21.66
CA GLN A 226 -12.53 23.25 20.66
C GLN A 226 -13.00 21.86 21.13
N GLY A 227 -14.16 21.40 20.68
CA GLY A 227 -14.82 20.14 21.08
C GLY A 227 -14.10 18.85 20.67
N ALA A 228 -12.77 18.85 20.78
CA ALA A 228 -11.87 17.75 20.57
C ALA A 228 -12.23 16.56 21.46
N THR A 229 -12.14 15.38 20.87
CA THR A 229 -12.03 14.12 21.61
C THR A 229 -10.57 13.81 21.89
N TYR A 230 -10.36 13.01 22.93
CA TYR A 230 -9.02 12.62 23.36
C TYR A 230 -8.88 11.11 23.45
N ASP A 231 -7.75 10.61 23.01
CA ASP A 231 -7.32 9.25 23.28
C ASP A 231 -6.39 9.27 24.49
N VAL A 232 -6.74 8.47 25.50
CA VAL A 232 -6.01 8.38 26.75
C VAL A 232 -5.35 7.02 26.83
N SER A 233 -4.03 7.01 26.96
CA SER A 233 -3.25 5.81 27.16
C SER A 233 -2.67 5.77 28.57
N ARG A 234 -2.34 4.56 29.04
CA ARG A 234 -1.89 4.30 30.41
C ARG A 234 -0.66 3.40 30.41
N THR A 235 0.39 3.85 31.09
CA THR A 235 1.60 3.05 31.32
C THR A 235 1.97 3.00 32.80
N LEU A 236 2.92 2.14 33.17
CA LEU A 236 3.52 2.13 34.50
C LEU A 236 4.56 3.23 34.59
N ILE A 237 4.68 3.87 35.76
CA ILE A 237 5.72 4.87 36.01
C ILE A 237 7.11 4.26 35.82
N SER A 238 7.29 3.00 36.23
CA SER A 238 8.52 2.25 35.98
C SER A 238 8.83 2.01 34.49
N ALA A 239 7.81 2.02 33.63
CA ALA A 239 7.93 1.78 32.19
C ALA A 239 8.00 3.07 31.34
N LEU A 240 7.80 4.25 31.94
CA LEU A 240 7.84 5.55 31.24
C LEU A 240 9.15 5.81 30.49
N ALA A 241 10.26 5.25 30.95
CA ALA A 241 11.55 5.38 30.27
C ALA A 241 11.64 4.59 28.96
N ALA A 242 10.75 3.61 28.75
CA ALA A 242 10.71 2.76 27.56
C ALA A 242 9.70 3.25 26.53
N SER A 243 8.48 3.57 26.95
CA SER A 243 7.46 4.22 26.10
C SER A 243 6.47 5.00 26.97
N MET A 244 6.06 6.17 26.48
CA MET A 244 5.00 6.97 27.10
C MET A 244 3.60 6.61 26.59
N TYR A 245 3.49 5.87 25.48
CA TYR A 245 2.20 5.58 24.86
C TYR A 245 1.51 4.48 25.65
N GLY A 246 2.02 3.25 25.72
CA GLY A 246 1.40 2.19 26.55
C GLY A 246 -0.07 1.90 26.17
N PRO A 247 -0.72 0.89 26.79
CA PRO A 247 -2.05 0.47 26.33
C PRO A 247 -3.12 1.57 26.39
N CYS A 248 -4.02 1.56 25.41
CA CYS A 248 -5.18 2.44 25.40
C CYS A 248 -6.06 2.21 26.64
N LEU A 249 -6.37 3.30 27.34
CA LEU A 249 -7.29 3.32 28.48
C LEU A 249 -8.69 3.81 28.08
N SER A 250 -8.76 4.81 27.19
CA SER A 250 -10.02 5.37 26.71
C SER A 250 -9.84 5.96 25.32
N ASN A 251 -10.74 5.65 24.41
CA ASN A 251 -10.79 6.22 23.07
C ASN A 251 -11.91 7.27 22.94
N ASP A 252 -11.71 8.25 22.07
CA ASP A 252 -12.69 9.29 21.73
C ASP A 252 -13.31 9.99 22.96
N GLN A 253 -12.52 10.24 24.00
CA GLN A 253 -12.99 10.82 25.25
C GLN A 253 -13.40 12.28 25.02
N ALA A 254 -14.70 12.57 25.04
CA ALA A 254 -15.24 13.91 24.75
C ALA A 254 -14.95 14.97 25.84
N GLY A 255 -14.52 14.56 27.02
CA GLY A 255 -14.24 15.44 28.16
C GLY A 255 -12.78 15.39 28.58
N SER A 256 -12.33 16.36 29.37
CA SER A 256 -10.94 16.42 29.84
C SER A 256 -10.67 15.62 31.12
N SER A 257 -11.35 14.48 31.27
CA SER A 257 -11.20 13.60 32.43
C SER A 257 -11.48 12.15 32.10
N VAL A 258 -10.71 11.21 32.65
CA VAL A 258 -10.99 9.76 32.60
C VAL A 258 -10.96 9.18 34.01
N LEU A 259 -11.76 8.13 34.22
CA LEU A 259 -11.80 7.37 35.46
C LEU A 259 -11.04 6.05 35.27
N ASP A 260 -9.97 5.85 36.02
CA ASP A 260 -9.32 4.53 36.15
C ASP A 260 -9.64 3.92 37.52
N THR A 261 -10.22 2.72 37.50
CA THR A 261 -10.58 1.93 38.69
C THR A 261 -9.54 0.86 39.02
N SER A 262 -8.53 0.69 38.15
CA SER A 262 -7.46 -0.29 38.31
C SER A 262 -6.47 0.17 39.38
N SER A 263 -5.89 -0.79 40.10
CA SER A 263 -4.76 -0.51 41.01
C SER A 263 -3.43 -0.85 40.31
N PRO A 264 -2.39 -0.02 40.44
CA PRO A 264 -1.07 -0.36 39.93
C PRO A 264 -0.46 -1.53 40.73
N PRO A 265 0.51 -2.27 40.16
CA PRO A 265 1.28 -3.26 40.89
C PRO A 265 1.92 -2.67 42.17
N PRO A 266 2.09 -3.45 43.25
CA PRO A 266 2.74 -2.97 44.46
C PRO A 266 4.12 -2.37 44.18
N GLY A 267 4.33 -1.12 44.59
CA GLY A 267 5.60 -0.41 44.41
C GLY A 267 5.71 0.41 43.12
N ASP A 268 4.65 0.46 42.31
CA ASP A 268 4.59 1.25 41.08
C ASP A 268 3.40 2.24 41.11
N GLY A 269 3.27 3.04 40.06
CA GLY A 269 2.10 3.86 39.81
C GLY A 269 1.72 3.85 38.33
N TYR A 270 0.54 4.38 38.03
CA TYR A 270 0.17 4.64 36.64
C TYR A 270 0.60 6.05 36.22
N ALA A 271 1.00 6.16 34.97
CA ALA A 271 1.14 7.40 34.24
C ALA A 271 0.15 7.39 33.08
N TYR A 272 -0.44 8.54 32.80
CA TYR A 272 -1.46 8.71 31.78
C TYR A 272 -0.99 9.75 30.76
N LEU A 273 -1.31 9.49 29.50
CA LEU A 273 -1.07 10.40 28.39
C LEU A 273 -2.41 10.62 27.69
N ALA A 274 -2.82 11.89 27.55
CA ALA A 274 -3.98 12.25 26.72
C ALA A 274 -3.47 12.87 25.42
N ARG A 275 -4.00 12.42 24.29
CA ARG A 275 -3.66 12.87 22.94
C ARG A 275 -4.94 13.35 22.27
N VAL A 276 -4.86 14.40 21.47
CA VAL A 276 -6.04 14.93 20.76
C VAL A 276 -6.20 14.21 19.42
N ASN A 277 -7.44 13.86 19.08
CA ASN A 277 -7.79 13.28 17.79
C ASN A 277 -7.96 14.41 16.76
N ASP A 278 -7.41 14.23 15.56
CA ASP A 278 -7.62 15.15 14.43
C ASP A 278 -8.90 14.72 13.67
N ASP A 279 -9.84 15.64 13.43
CA ASP A 279 -11.07 15.36 12.64
C ASP A 279 -10.79 15.18 11.12
#